data_AF-A0A5U2GR58-F1
#
_entry.id   AF-A0A5U2GR58-F1
#
_cell.length_a   1.000
_cell.length_b   1.000
_cell.length_c   1.000
_cell.angle_alpha   90.00
_cell.angle_beta   90.00
_cell.angle_gamma   90.00
#
_symmetry.space_group_name_H-M   'P 1'
#
loop_
_entity.id
_entity.type
_entity.pdbx_description
1 polymer ?
#
loop_
_entity_poly.entity_id
_entity_poly.type
_entity_poly.pdbx_seq_one_letter_code
_entity_poly.pdbx_strand_id
1 'polypeptide(L)'
;MPTINEIKEEAVKFRRLIESCDKKNTSLVIDCFPVMSCKLTSMLLSYHFLTLWPELELKGVSAATGKNSQITHYWLEIDNIVVDITGDQYNIID
;
A
#
# COMPACT_ATOMS: atom_id res chain seq x y z
N MET A 1 18.22 -2.41 8.50
CA MET A 1 17.01 -1.58 8.59
C MET A 1 17.16 -0.39 7.65
N PRO A 2 16.24 -0.22 6.69
CA PRO A 2 16.24 0.94 5.80
C PRO A 2 15.92 2.22 6.58
N THR A 3 16.43 3.35 6.10
CA THR A 3 16.09 4.68 6.60
C THR A 3 14.68 5.08 6.16
N ILE A 4 14.08 6.05 6.86
CA ILE A 4 12.78 6.61 6.47
C ILE A 4 12.77 7.18 5.04
N ASN A 5 13.91 7.72 4.58
CA ASN A 5 14.04 8.25 3.23
C ASN A 5 14.04 7.12 2.19
N GLU A 6 14.77 6.03 2.42
CA GLU A 6 14.76 4.87 1.52
C GLU A 6 13.37 4.21 1.44
N ILE A 7 12.68 4.06 2.59
CA ILE A 7 11.30 3.55 2.63
C ILE A 7 10.38 4.46 1.80
N LYS A 8 10.48 5.77 2.00
CA LYS A 8 9.67 6.76 1.28
C LYS A 8 9.94 6.74 -0.22
N GLU A 9 11.20 6.71 -0.62
CA GLU A 9 11.61 6.70 -2.03
C GLU A 9 11.06 5.45 -2.74
N GLU A 10 11.23 4.26 -2.14
CA GLU A 10 10.72 3.03 -2.73
C GLU A 10 9.19 2.96 -2.69
N ALA A 11 8.51 3.44 -1.64
CA ALA A 11 7.04 3.53 -1.61
C ALA A 11 6.49 4.45 -2.71
N VAL A 12 7.08 5.64 -2.90
CA VAL A 12 6.67 6.59 -3.93
C VAL A 12 6.92 6.02 -5.33
N LYS A 13 8.08 5.40 -5.55
CA LYS A 13 8.41 4.74 -6.81
C LYS A 13 7.45 3.60 -7.12
N PHE A 14 7.16 2.74 -6.14
CA PHE A 14 6.24 1.61 -6.28
C PHE A 14 4.82 2.09 -6.63
N ARG A 15 4.34 3.13 -5.94
CA ARG A 15 3.04 3.74 -6.27
C ARG A 15 2.99 4.27 -7.69
N ARG A 16 4.01 5.02 -8.15
CA ARG A 16 4.09 5.53 -9.53
C ARG A 16 4.06 4.39 -10.56
N LEU A 17 4.67 3.25 -10.27
CA LEU A 17 4.62 2.08 -11.14
C LEU A 17 3.20 1.52 -11.24
N ILE A 18 2.46 1.43 -10.13
CA ILE A 18 1.05 1.01 -10.13
C ILE A 18 0.18 2.02 -10.91
N GLU A 19 0.40 3.31 -10.70
CA GLU A 19 -0.34 4.37 -11.39
C GLU A 19 -0.15 4.32 -12.90
N SER A 20 1.09 4.09 -13.35
CA SER A 20 1.49 4.16 -14.76
C SER A 20 1.41 2.85 -15.54
N CYS A 21 1.28 1.69 -14.88
CA CYS A 21 1.24 0.41 -15.58
C CYS A 21 -0.06 0.19 -16.38
N ASP A 22 0.02 -0.71 -17.36
CA ASP A 22 -1.15 -1.24 -18.06
C ASP A 22 -1.89 -2.22 -17.15
N LYS A 23 -2.85 -1.71 -16.39
CA LYS A 23 -3.62 -2.48 -15.38
C LYS A 23 -4.38 -3.65 -15.99
N LYS A 24 -4.79 -3.57 -17.26
CA LYS A 24 -5.50 -4.66 -17.96
C LYS A 24 -4.61 -5.87 -18.21
N ASN A 25 -3.32 -5.64 -18.42
CA ASN A 25 -2.35 -6.69 -18.75
C ASN A 25 -1.35 -6.96 -17.62
N THR A 26 -1.42 -6.21 -16.51
CA THR A 26 -0.55 -6.39 -15.34
C THR A 26 -1.31 -7.14 -14.26
N SER A 27 -1.00 -8.42 -14.11
CA SER A 27 -1.59 -9.27 -13.07
C SER A 27 -1.53 -8.62 -11.69
N LEU A 28 -2.61 -8.77 -10.91
CA LEU A 28 -2.74 -8.28 -9.53
C LEU A 28 -2.77 -6.76 -9.35
N VAL A 29 -2.71 -5.97 -10.43
CA VAL A 29 -3.01 -4.54 -10.36
C VAL A 29 -4.45 -4.31 -10.81
N ILE A 30 -5.29 -3.78 -9.92
CA ILE A 30 -6.70 -3.54 -10.21
C ILE A 30 -6.93 -2.17 -10.83
N ASP A 31 -7.87 -2.09 -11.77
CA ASP A 31 -8.17 -0.88 -12.56
C ASP A 31 -8.59 0.31 -11.69
N CYS A 32 -9.16 0.07 -10.51
CA CYS A 32 -9.70 1.10 -9.62
C CYS A 32 -8.68 1.70 -8.64
N PHE A 33 -7.39 1.37 -8.73
CA PHE A 33 -6.36 1.95 -7.86
C PHE A 33 -6.44 3.50 -7.80
N PRO A 34 -6.37 4.14 -6.60
CA PRO A 34 -6.11 3.54 -5.28
C PRO A 34 -7.36 3.07 -4.52
N VAL A 35 -8.56 3.25 -5.10
CA VAL A 35 -9.84 2.89 -4.49
C VAL A 35 -9.98 1.38 -4.38
N MET A 36 -10.40 0.89 -3.21
CA MET A 36 -10.63 -0.53 -2.93
C MET A 36 -9.39 -1.43 -3.12
N SER A 37 -8.20 -0.85 -3.25
CA SER A 37 -6.96 -1.58 -3.52
C SER A 37 -6.05 -1.72 -2.28
N CYS A 38 -6.39 -1.08 -1.16
CA CYS A 38 -5.52 -0.91 0.01
C CYS A 38 -4.82 -2.19 0.47
N LYS A 39 -5.56 -3.29 0.64
CA LYS A 39 -4.99 -4.58 1.10
C LYS A 39 -4.07 -5.21 0.06
N LEU A 40 -4.52 -5.33 -1.20
CA LEU A 40 -3.75 -5.97 -2.26
C LEU A 40 -2.48 -5.17 -2.58
N THR A 41 -2.61 -3.86 -2.75
CA THR A 41 -1.48 -2.97 -2.98
C THR A 41 -0.46 -3.05 -1.84
N SER A 42 -0.92 -3.06 -0.58
CA SER A 42 -0.02 -3.19 0.57
C SER A 42 0.70 -4.53 0.61
N MET A 43 0.05 -5.63 0.20
CA MET A 43 0.70 -6.95 0.09
C MET A 43 1.76 -6.98 -1.03
N LEU A 44 1.52 -6.32 -2.16
CA LEU A 44 2.52 -6.20 -3.22
C LEU A 44 3.70 -5.32 -2.78
N LEU A 45 3.43 -4.23 -2.06
CA LEU A 45 4.45 -3.37 -1.49
C LEU A 45 5.27 -4.11 -0.41
N SER A 46 4.64 -4.93 0.43
CA SER A 46 5.36 -5.74 1.41
C SER A 46 6.28 -6.75 0.74
N TYR A 47 5.84 -7.38 -0.36
CA TYR A 47 6.69 -8.26 -1.15
C TYR A 47 7.90 -7.52 -1.74
N HIS A 48 7.68 -6.32 -2.30
CA HIS A 48 8.75 -5.46 -2.81
C HIS A 48 9.77 -5.11 -1.72
N PHE A 49 9.30 -4.64 -0.56
CA PHE A 49 10.16 -4.32 0.58
C PHE A 49 10.95 -5.52 1.09
N LEU A 50 10.33 -6.70 1.23
CA LEU A 50 11.02 -7.92 1.66
C LEU A 50 12.01 -8.45 0.62
N THR A 51 11.81 -8.11 -0.66
CA THR A 51 12.78 -8.44 -1.72
C THR A 51 14.03 -7.56 -1.61
N LEU A 52 13.87 -6.27 -1.27
CA LEU A 52 14.99 -5.34 -1.08
C LEU A 52 15.68 -5.52 0.28
N TRP A 53 14.90 -5.80 1.31
CA TRP A 53 15.33 -5.90 2.70
C TRP A 53 14.76 -7.17 3.35
N PRO A 54 15.39 -8.34 3.12
CA PRO A 54 14.88 -9.63 3.57
C PRO A 54 14.68 -9.77 5.09
N GLU A 55 15.51 -9.07 5.88
CA GLU A 55 15.44 -9.08 7.34
C GLU A 55 14.50 -8.00 7.90
N LEU A 56 13.73 -7.31 7.05
CA LEU A 56 12.78 -6.28 7.48
C LEU A 56 11.56 -6.92 8.13
N GLU A 57 11.22 -6.49 9.34
CA GLU A 57 9.93 -6.82 9.96
C GLU A 57 8.86 -5.83 9.49
N LEU A 58 7.76 -6.35 8.98
CA LEU A 58 6.63 -5.58 8.49
C LEU A 58 5.37 -5.97 9.24
N LYS A 59 4.65 -4.97 9.74
CA LYS A 59 3.35 -5.17 10.37
C LYS A 59 2.25 -4.68 9.44
N GLY A 60 1.37 -5.60 9.06
CA GLY A 60 0.13 -5.25 8.35
C GLY A 60 -0.95 -4.82 9.32
N VAL A 61 -1.53 -3.64 9.13
CA VAL A 61 -2.59 -3.13 10.00
C VAL A 61 -3.88 -2.96 9.22
N SER A 62 -4.99 -3.38 9.82
CA SER A 62 -6.34 -3.16 9.30
C SER A 62 -7.18 -2.43 10.33
N ALA A 63 -7.94 -1.44 9.89
CA ALA A 63 -8.91 -0.75 10.70
C ALA A 63 -10.27 -0.73 9.99
N ALA A 64 -11.34 -0.66 10.77
CA ALA A 64 -12.71 -0.58 10.28
C ALA A 64 -13.49 0.48 11.04
N THR A 65 -14.40 1.17 10.35
CA THR A 65 -15.29 2.19 10.90
C THR A 65 -16.63 2.20 10.15
N GLY A 66 -17.55 3.06 10.60
CA GLY A 66 -18.91 3.18 10.05
C GLY A 66 -19.88 2.13 10.61
N LYS A 67 -21.16 2.24 10.22
CA LYS A 67 -22.19 1.27 10.61
C LYS A 67 -21.78 -0.11 10.08
N ASN A 68 -21.83 -1.13 10.94
CA ASN A 68 -21.47 -2.50 10.60
C ASN A 68 -20.04 -2.67 10.01
N SER A 69 -19.09 -1.78 10.35
CA SER A 69 -17.69 -1.89 9.89
C SER A 69 -17.51 -1.87 8.37
N GLN A 70 -18.43 -1.20 7.66
CA GLN A 70 -18.46 -1.18 6.20
C GLN A 70 -17.30 -0.38 5.56
N ILE A 71 -16.68 0.54 6.29
CA ILE A 71 -15.52 1.29 5.83
C ILE A 71 -14.29 0.61 6.42
N THR A 72 -13.46 0.01 5.57
CA THR A 72 -12.23 -0.67 6.00
C THR A 72 -11.03 -0.09 5.28
N HIS A 73 -9.88 -0.13 5.95
CA HIS A 73 -8.59 0.27 5.37
C HIS A 73 -7.48 -0.68 5.81
N TYR A 74 -6.40 -0.71 5.03
CA TYR A 74 -5.22 -1.52 5.31
C TYR A 74 -3.94 -0.78 4.90
N TRP A 75 -2.92 -0.81 5.76
CA TRP A 75 -1.61 -0.20 5.53
C TRP A 75 -0.48 -1.03 6.16
N LEU A 76 0.77 -0.60 5.94
CA LEU A 76 1.96 -1.22 6.52
C LEU A 76 2.59 -0.31 7.59
N GLU A 77 3.13 -0.93 8.62
CA GLU A 77 3.97 -0.29 9.64
C GLU A 77 5.36 -0.92 9.64
N ILE A 78 6.39 -0.07 9.68
CA ILE A 78 7.81 -0.43 9.87
C ILE A 78 8.27 0.36 11.10
N ASP A 79 8.55 -0.32 12.21
CA ASP A 79 8.79 0.31 13.52
C ASP A 79 7.69 1.35 13.88
N ASN A 80 8.04 2.63 13.88
CA ASN A 80 7.17 3.77 14.17
C ASN A 80 6.75 4.54 12.90
N ILE A 81 7.00 3.99 11.71
CA ILE A 81 6.69 4.59 10.42
C ILE A 81 5.46 3.92 9.84
N VAL A 82 4.45 4.72 9.52
CA VAL A 82 3.27 4.30 8.75
C VAL A 82 3.54 4.49 7.26
N VAL A 83 3.32 3.46 6.47
CA VAL A 83 3.39 3.49 5.01
C VAL A 83 2.02 3.14 4.43
N ASP A 84 1.36 4.16 3.90
CA ASP A 84 0.05 4.04 3.27
C ASP A 84 0.03 4.74 1.91
N ILE A 85 0.16 3.93 0.85
CA ILE A 85 0.15 4.43 -0.54
C ILE A 85 -1.26 4.48 -1.14
N THR A 86 -2.30 4.23 -0.35
CA THR A 86 -3.71 4.25 -0.77
C THR A 86 -4.61 5.11 0.12
N GLY A 87 -4.04 5.80 1.11
CA GLY A 87 -4.80 6.57 2.10
C GLY A 87 -5.58 7.75 1.50
N ASP A 88 -5.16 8.22 0.34
CA ASP A 88 -5.84 9.24 -0.44
C ASP A 88 -7.07 8.73 -1.21
N GLN A 89 -7.38 7.43 -1.18
CA GLN A 89 -8.59 6.90 -1.82
C GLN A 89 -9.87 7.61 -1.36
N TYR A 90 -9.92 8.05 -0.10
CA TYR A 90 -11.08 8.74 0.46
C TYR A 90 -11.22 10.19 -0.01
N ASN A 91 -10.22 10.72 -0.71
CA ASN A 91 -10.33 12.01 -1.41
C ASN A 91 -10.93 11.84 -2.82
N ILE A 92 -11.12 10.60 -3.28
CA ILE A 92 -11.56 10.25 -4.65
C ILE A 92 -12.97 9.65 -4.65
N ILE A 93 -13.34 8.97 -3.55
CA ILE A 93 -14.65 8.36 -3.37
C ILE A 93 -15.64 9.46 -2.93
N ASP A 94 -16.76 9.59 -3.67
CA ASP A 94 -17.92 10.41 -3.30
C ASP A 94 -18.82 9.70 -2.26
#